data_AF-A0AAV0V4Y1-F1
#
_entry.id   AF-A0AAV0V4Y1-F1
#
_cell.length_a   1.000
_cell.length_b   1.000
_cell.length_c   1.000
_cell.angle_alpha   90.00
_cell.angle_beta   90.00
_cell.angle_gamma   90.00
#
_symmetry.space_group_name_H-M   'P 1'
#
loop_
_entity.id
_entity.type
_entity.pdbx_description
1 polymer ?
#
loop_
_entity_poly.entity_id
_entity_poly.type
_entity_poly.pdbx_seq_one_letter_code
_entity_poly.pdbx_strand_id
1 'polypeptide(L)'
;MRVALPLAAALPALVAAHNAATPTILGGWHAAEVTDVHTQLLDNALRGSSYAIKVGATRVCYADVLSLETQVVSGTNYRFHIRGCGVTSSDGECSTTTLSTCAPSEFLVEVYEEPWTETLRVTGIQPWDEEDGTSDGEAEDSDLKPTGPMDAVVGTLETRTVVSFDEGEKAAVAAWITAEKLNEYGDKPTTVYTGGTPLFDESTGTTRNVYDYILSRHPDRPWQSRAATTTSFAATKAGEDATLVQGSVAAVLSVLIVVLLVGVAVVKVRRERRDRFPYDPIHSR
;
A
#
# COMPACT_ATOMS: atom_id res chain seq x y z
N MET A 1 80.93 21.62 -27.69
CA MET A 1 80.14 21.55 -28.94
C MET A 1 78.93 20.66 -28.69
N ARG A 2 77.73 21.14 -29.08
CA ARG A 2 76.44 20.45 -29.23
C ARG A 2 75.68 20.14 -27.91
N VAL A 3 74.60 20.87 -27.58
CA VAL A 3 73.16 20.70 -28.01
C VAL A 3 72.52 19.61 -27.11
N ALA A 4 71.37 19.72 -26.44
CA ALA A 4 70.13 20.48 -26.57
C ALA A 4 69.38 20.54 -25.21
N LEU A 5 68.52 21.55 -25.03
CA LEU A 5 67.32 21.46 -24.17
C LEU A 5 66.22 20.68 -24.94
N PRO A 6 65.25 20.04 -24.25
CA PRO A 6 63.93 20.69 -24.24
C PRO A 6 63.10 20.57 -22.95
N LEU A 7 62.25 21.59 -22.81
CA LEU A 7 61.07 21.76 -21.97
C LEU A 7 60.14 20.53 -21.94
N ALA A 8 59.58 20.23 -20.77
CA ALA A 8 58.28 19.56 -20.65
C ALA A 8 57.41 20.36 -19.65
N ALA A 9 56.37 20.98 -20.17
CA ALA A 9 55.33 21.64 -19.40
C ALA A 9 54.27 20.60 -18.99
N ALA A 10 53.95 20.52 -17.70
CA ALA A 10 52.85 19.71 -17.20
C ALA A 10 51.60 20.58 -17.03
N LEU A 11 50.54 20.27 -17.79
CA LEU A 11 49.20 20.82 -17.63
C LEU A 11 48.43 19.98 -16.57
N PRO A 12 47.67 20.58 -15.65
CA PRO A 12 46.77 19.84 -14.78
C PRO A 12 45.51 19.42 -15.55
N ALA A 13 45.19 18.13 -15.53
CA ALA A 13 43.94 17.60 -16.08
C ALA A 13 42.75 17.99 -15.16
N LEU A 14 41.81 18.78 -15.68
CA LEU A 14 40.47 18.88 -15.09
C LEU A 14 39.72 17.57 -15.36
N VAL A 15 39.42 16.83 -14.31
CA VAL A 15 38.43 15.75 -14.36
C VAL A 15 37.05 16.41 -14.28
N ALA A 16 36.37 16.50 -15.42
CA ALA A 16 34.95 16.82 -15.47
C ALA A 16 34.15 15.55 -15.13
N ALA A 17 33.68 15.43 -13.89
CA ALA A 17 32.69 14.43 -13.51
C ALA A 17 31.40 14.70 -14.28
N HIS A 18 31.07 13.84 -15.23
CA HIS A 18 29.78 13.88 -15.91
C HIS A 18 28.77 13.14 -15.03
N ASN A 19 28.01 13.88 -14.23
CA ASN A 19 26.76 13.36 -13.69
C ASN A 19 25.78 13.25 -14.86
N ALA A 20 25.75 12.09 -15.50
CA ALA A 20 24.70 11.75 -16.45
C ALA A 20 23.39 11.59 -15.66
N ALA A 21 22.60 12.66 -15.58
CA ALA A 21 21.21 12.56 -15.19
C ALA A 21 20.47 11.85 -16.32
N THR A 22 20.20 10.56 -16.15
CA THR A 22 19.31 9.81 -17.05
C THR A 22 17.93 10.45 -17.01
N PRO A 23 17.34 10.77 -18.18
CA PRO A 23 16.00 11.37 -18.24
C PRO A 23 14.96 10.40 -17.68
N THR A 24 14.23 10.84 -16.65
CA THR A 24 13.07 10.14 -16.10
C THR A 24 11.94 10.20 -17.13
N ILE A 25 11.73 9.11 -17.86
CA ILE A 25 10.56 8.94 -18.74
C ILE A 25 9.35 8.67 -17.84
N LEU A 26 8.54 9.70 -17.59
CA LEU A 26 7.35 9.62 -16.74
C LEU A 26 6.36 8.56 -17.29
N GLY A 27 6.07 7.54 -16.48
CA GLY A 27 5.11 6.46 -16.77
C GLY A 27 5.72 5.16 -17.32
N GLY A 28 7.05 5.08 -17.44
CA GLY A 28 7.76 3.84 -17.80
C GLY A 28 7.96 2.90 -16.62
N TRP A 29 8.52 1.72 -16.90
CA TRP A 29 9.12 0.89 -15.87
C TRP A 29 10.43 1.51 -15.40
N HIS A 30 10.65 1.51 -14.09
CA HIS A 30 11.88 2.00 -13.48
C HIS A 30 12.42 0.95 -12.52
N ALA A 31 13.74 0.76 -12.53
CA ALA A 31 14.39 -0.11 -11.55
C ALA A 31 14.18 0.45 -10.13
N ALA A 32 13.90 -0.44 -9.18
CA ALA A 32 13.77 -0.12 -7.77
C ALA A 32 14.59 -1.09 -6.93
N GLU A 33 15.01 -0.64 -5.75
CA GLU A 33 15.72 -1.48 -4.80
C GLU A 33 14.77 -2.51 -4.18
N VAL A 34 15.22 -3.76 -4.06
CA VAL A 34 14.46 -4.80 -3.36
C VAL A 34 14.59 -4.55 -1.86
N THR A 35 13.46 -4.33 -1.19
CA THR A 35 13.39 -4.09 0.27
C THR A 35 12.49 -5.14 0.92
N ASP A 36 12.53 -5.24 2.25
CA ASP A 36 11.65 -6.14 3.02
C ASP A 36 10.16 -5.87 2.76
N VAL A 37 9.80 -4.62 2.47
CA VAL A 37 8.42 -4.25 2.11
C VAL A 37 8.04 -4.86 0.76
N HIS A 38 8.95 -4.83 -0.21
CA HIS A 38 8.72 -5.40 -1.54
C HIS A 38 8.67 -6.93 -1.52
N THR A 39 9.53 -7.57 -0.72
CA THR A 39 9.49 -9.04 -0.56
C THR A 39 8.23 -9.49 0.15
N GLN A 40 7.77 -8.76 1.17
CA GLN A 40 6.49 -9.04 1.84
C GLN A 40 5.29 -8.83 0.91
N LEU A 41 5.32 -7.81 0.04
CA LEU A 41 4.29 -7.62 -0.98
C LEU A 41 4.22 -8.80 -1.94
N LEU A 42 5.37 -9.27 -2.44
CA LEU A 42 5.46 -10.46 -3.30
C LEU A 42 4.94 -11.72 -2.57
N ASP A 43 5.36 -11.93 -1.33
CA ASP A 43 4.92 -13.05 -0.50
C ASP A 43 3.40 -13.06 -0.33
N ASN A 44 2.81 -11.92 0.04
CA ASN A 44 1.36 -11.77 0.19
C ASN A 44 0.61 -12.00 -1.12
N ALA A 45 1.13 -11.47 -2.24
CA ALA A 45 0.49 -11.61 -3.55
C ALA A 45 0.46 -13.07 -4.01
N LEU A 46 1.56 -13.79 -3.83
CA LEU A 46 1.70 -15.19 -4.24
C LEU A 46 0.90 -16.15 -3.34
N ARG A 47 0.85 -15.91 -2.02
CA ARG A 47 -0.01 -16.65 -1.07
C ARG A 47 -1.49 -16.41 -1.30
N GLY A 48 -1.85 -15.21 -1.77
CA GLY A 48 -3.23 -14.81 -2.02
C GLY A 48 -3.89 -15.65 -3.11
N SER A 49 -5.20 -15.50 -3.27
CA SER A 49 -5.97 -16.15 -4.35
C SER A 49 -6.23 -15.23 -5.55
N SER A 50 -5.76 -13.98 -5.50
CA SER A 50 -6.05 -12.94 -6.49
C SER A 50 -5.08 -13.02 -7.66
N TYR A 51 -5.46 -13.77 -8.70
CA TYR A 51 -4.71 -13.91 -9.93
C TYR A 51 -5.49 -13.33 -11.12
N ALA A 52 -4.78 -12.75 -12.09
CA ALA A 52 -5.38 -12.40 -13.36
C ALA A 52 -5.78 -13.65 -14.14
N ILE A 53 -6.87 -13.58 -14.90
CA ILE A 53 -7.36 -14.70 -15.72
C ILE A 53 -6.25 -15.19 -16.67
N LYS A 54 -5.42 -14.28 -17.19
CA LYS A 54 -4.28 -14.59 -18.06
C LYS A 54 -3.18 -15.43 -17.40
N VAL A 55 -3.06 -15.41 -16.07
CA VAL A 55 -2.08 -16.24 -15.33
C VAL A 55 -2.54 -17.70 -15.27
N GLY A 56 -3.85 -17.94 -15.33
CA GLY A 56 -4.42 -19.29 -15.30
C GLY A 56 -4.08 -20.05 -14.02
N ALA A 57 -3.69 -21.33 -14.20
CA ALA A 57 -3.35 -22.24 -13.10
C ALA A 57 -1.88 -22.14 -12.67
N THR A 58 -1.05 -21.34 -13.35
CA THR A 58 0.37 -21.21 -13.05
C THR A 58 0.57 -20.63 -11.65
N ARG A 59 1.38 -21.27 -10.83
CA ARG A 59 1.82 -20.78 -9.52
C ARG A 59 3.33 -20.94 -9.40
N VAL A 60 3.97 -20.01 -8.71
CA VAL A 60 5.40 -20.06 -8.43
C VAL A 60 5.63 -19.70 -6.98
N CYS A 61 6.60 -20.33 -6.33
CA CYS A 61 7.21 -19.82 -5.10
C CYS A 61 8.55 -19.19 -5.45
N TYR A 62 9.03 -18.25 -4.63
CA TYR A 62 10.34 -17.62 -4.82
C TYR A 62 11.36 -18.12 -3.79
N ALA A 63 12.60 -18.32 -4.22
CA ALA A 63 13.76 -18.59 -3.38
C ALA A 63 14.58 -17.31 -3.17
N ASP A 64 14.77 -16.54 -4.25
CA ASP A 64 15.50 -15.28 -4.25
C ASP A 64 14.77 -14.25 -5.13
N VAL A 65 14.86 -12.97 -4.76
CA VAL A 65 14.44 -11.85 -5.61
C VAL A 65 15.69 -11.20 -6.19
N LEU A 66 15.86 -11.28 -7.51
CA LEU A 66 17.05 -10.82 -8.23
C LEU A 66 16.98 -9.32 -8.52
N SER A 67 15.82 -8.85 -8.97
CA SER A 67 15.58 -7.43 -9.25
C SER A 67 14.10 -7.09 -9.16
N LEU A 68 13.85 -5.79 -9.06
CA LEU A 68 12.51 -5.22 -9.05
C LEU A 68 12.46 -4.02 -9.99
N GLU A 69 11.40 -3.95 -10.78
CA GLU A 69 11.00 -2.74 -11.47
C GLU A 69 9.59 -2.33 -11.05
N THR A 70 9.35 -1.04 -11.04
CA THR A 70 8.06 -0.45 -10.69
C THR A 70 7.55 0.43 -11.81
N GLN A 71 6.23 0.48 -11.94
CA GLN A 71 5.53 1.41 -12.82
C GLN A 71 4.29 1.92 -12.10
N VAL A 72 4.21 3.24 -11.95
CA VAL A 72 3.03 3.90 -11.37
C VAL A 72 2.03 4.24 -12.47
N VAL A 73 0.78 3.84 -12.25
CA VAL A 73 -0.39 4.08 -13.11
C VAL A 73 -1.54 4.57 -12.23
N SER A 74 -2.77 4.06 -12.41
CA SER A 74 -3.84 4.17 -11.42
C SER A 74 -3.65 3.22 -10.23
N GLY A 75 -2.42 3.05 -9.75
CA GLY A 75 -1.97 1.99 -8.86
C GLY A 75 -0.47 1.77 -9.08
N THR A 76 0.10 0.69 -8.55
CA THR A 76 1.51 0.36 -8.76
C THR A 76 1.61 -1.03 -9.36
N ASN A 77 2.26 -1.13 -10.52
CA ASN A 77 2.74 -2.41 -11.04
C ASN A 77 4.16 -2.64 -10.54
N TYR A 78 4.42 -3.86 -10.07
CA TYR A 78 5.72 -4.37 -9.69
C TYR A 78 6.07 -5.52 -10.62
N ARG A 79 7.30 -5.54 -11.10
CA ARG A 79 7.86 -6.61 -11.92
C ARG A 79 9.05 -7.18 -11.20
N PHE A 80 8.83 -8.32 -10.56
CA PHE A 80 9.85 -9.05 -9.82
C PHE A 80 10.51 -10.06 -10.74
N HIS A 81 11.85 -9.98 -10.83
CA HIS A 81 12.64 -11.06 -11.38
C HIS A 81 13.06 -11.93 -10.21
N ILE A 82 12.62 -13.18 -10.21
CA ILE A 82 12.84 -14.09 -9.10
C ILE A 82 13.51 -15.36 -9.57
N ARG A 83 14.25 -16.01 -8.68
CA ARG A 83 14.52 -17.44 -8.79
C ARG A 83 13.50 -18.18 -7.97
N GLY A 84 12.90 -19.21 -8.54
CA GLY A 84 11.77 -19.87 -7.91
C GLY A 84 11.45 -21.22 -8.52
N CYS A 85 10.36 -21.81 -8.04
CA CYS A 85 9.89 -23.10 -8.50
C CYS A 85 8.44 -23.01 -8.95
N GLY A 86 8.13 -23.65 -10.09
CA GLY A 86 6.77 -23.90 -10.49
C GLY A 86 6.09 -24.85 -9.50
N VAL A 87 4.93 -24.45 -8.98
CA VAL A 87 4.18 -25.18 -7.96
C VAL A 87 2.70 -25.25 -8.34
N THR A 88 1.93 -26.08 -7.64
CA THR A 88 0.47 -26.16 -7.82
C THR A 88 -0.28 -25.21 -6.91
N SER A 89 0.31 -24.86 -5.76
CA SER A 89 -0.13 -23.82 -4.84
C SER A 89 1.11 -23.05 -4.40
N SER A 90 1.02 -21.72 -4.37
CA SER A 90 2.13 -20.91 -3.91
C SER A 90 1.89 -20.49 -2.46
N ASP A 91 2.91 -20.70 -1.64
CA ASP A 91 2.99 -20.21 -0.28
C ASP A 91 3.91 -18.98 -0.21
N GLY A 92 4.09 -18.24 -1.30
CA GLY A 92 5.05 -17.13 -1.35
C GLY A 92 6.48 -17.64 -1.44
N GLU A 93 7.25 -17.56 -0.36
CA GLU A 93 8.61 -18.10 -0.31
C GLU A 93 8.62 -19.64 -0.43
N CYS A 94 9.59 -20.19 -1.16
CA CYS A 94 9.73 -21.62 -1.35
C CYS A 94 10.12 -22.32 -0.05
N SER A 95 9.33 -23.32 0.35
CA SER A 95 9.70 -24.19 1.47
C SER A 95 10.99 -24.96 1.16
N THR A 96 11.73 -25.35 2.21
CA THR A 96 12.92 -26.20 2.08
C THR A 96 12.61 -27.52 1.39
N THR A 97 11.40 -28.07 1.58
CA THR A 97 10.92 -29.28 0.90
C THR A 97 10.83 -29.05 -0.60
N THR A 98 10.22 -27.94 -1.02
CA THR A 98 10.11 -27.57 -2.44
C THR A 98 11.50 -27.45 -3.06
N LEU A 99 12.41 -26.71 -2.41
CA LEU A 99 13.79 -26.50 -2.88
C LEU A 99 14.63 -27.78 -2.91
N SER A 100 14.28 -28.81 -2.13
CA SER A 100 14.96 -30.11 -2.20
C SER A 100 14.55 -30.94 -3.42
N THR A 101 13.37 -30.67 -3.98
CA THR A 101 12.78 -31.44 -5.09
C THR A 101 12.77 -30.68 -6.41
N CYS A 102 12.97 -29.36 -6.38
CA CYS A 102 12.97 -28.48 -7.52
C CYS A 102 14.27 -27.68 -7.55
N ALA A 103 14.91 -27.63 -8.73
CA ALA A 103 16.00 -26.71 -8.99
C ALA A 103 15.41 -25.34 -9.40
N PRO A 104 15.66 -24.25 -8.65
CA PRO A 104 15.03 -22.97 -8.94
C PRO A 104 15.43 -22.41 -10.31
N SER A 105 14.43 -22.08 -11.12
CA SER A 105 14.54 -21.39 -12.41
C SER A 105 14.11 -19.93 -12.28
N GLU A 106 14.46 -19.11 -13.27
CA GLU A 106 14.09 -17.70 -13.25
C GLU A 106 12.66 -17.47 -13.76
N PHE A 107 11.96 -16.53 -13.12
CA PHE A 107 10.62 -16.12 -13.47
C PHE A 107 10.49 -14.60 -13.42
N LEU A 108 9.66 -14.08 -14.30
CA LEU A 108 9.11 -12.74 -14.26
C LEU A 108 7.72 -12.80 -13.62
N VAL A 109 7.55 -12.17 -12.46
CA VAL A 109 6.27 -12.07 -11.76
C VAL A 109 5.81 -10.63 -11.75
N GLU A 110 4.66 -10.36 -12.38
CA GLU A 110 4.00 -9.06 -12.35
C GLU A 110 2.93 -9.03 -11.26
N VAL A 111 2.97 -8.02 -10.40
CA VAL A 111 2.01 -7.79 -9.33
C VAL A 111 1.44 -6.37 -9.45
N TYR A 112 0.13 -6.24 -9.27
CA TYR A 112 -0.56 -4.95 -9.21
C TYR A 112 -1.10 -4.69 -7.82
N GLU A 113 -0.89 -3.47 -7.33
CA GLU A 113 -1.38 -2.99 -6.04
C GLU A 113 -2.14 -1.66 -6.17
N GLU A 114 -3.29 -1.58 -5.51
CA GLU A 114 -4.01 -0.33 -5.23
C GLU A 114 -4.42 -0.32 -3.75
N PRO A 115 -3.68 0.37 -2.88
CA PRO A 115 -3.96 0.37 -1.46
C PRO A 115 -5.37 0.89 -1.11
N TRP A 116 -5.88 1.86 -1.87
CA TRP A 116 -7.20 2.47 -1.63
C TRP A 116 -8.39 1.59 -2.03
N THR A 117 -8.16 0.51 -2.78
CA THR A 117 -9.17 -0.52 -3.07
C THR A 117 -8.86 -1.85 -2.39
N GLU A 118 -7.80 -1.91 -1.58
CA GLU A 118 -7.25 -3.14 -1.00
C GLU A 118 -6.97 -4.21 -2.07
N THR A 119 -6.63 -3.77 -3.29
CA THR A 119 -6.35 -4.68 -4.40
C THR A 119 -4.88 -5.05 -4.36
N LEU A 120 -4.60 -6.34 -4.17
CA LEU A 120 -3.32 -6.96 -4.45
C LEU A 120 -3.56 -8.13 -5.40
N ARG A 121 -2.91 -8.14 -6.56
CA ARG A 121 -3.20 -9.12 -7.61
C ARG A 121 -1.95 -9.50 -8.38
N VAL A 122 -1.70 -10.80 -8.53
CA VAL A 122 -0.70 -11.29 -9.48
C VAL A 122 -1.28 -11.16 -10.88
N THR A 123 -0.68 -10.30 -11.70
CA THR A 123 -1.13 -10.03 -13.06
C THR A 123 -0.40 -10.89 -14.08
N GLY A 124 0.84 -11.30 -13.84
CA GLY A 124 1.64 -12.08 -14.80
C GLY A 124 2.62 -13.03 -14.12
N ILE A 125 2.83 -14.21 -14.72
CA ILE A 125 3.91 -15.12 -14.38
C ILE A 125 4.45 -15.69 -15.69
N GLN A 126 5.73 -15.50 -15.96
CA GLN A 126 6.41 -16.02 -17.14
C GLN A 126 7.76 -16.63 -16.74
N PRO A 127 8.20 -17.75 -17.33
CA PRO A 127 9.59 -18.15 -17.23
C PRO A 127 10.46 -17.05 -17.86
N TRP A 128 11.61 -16.77 -17.25
CA TRP A 128 12.60 -15.90 -17.85
C TRP A 128 13.48 -16.72 -18.77
N ASP A 129 13.05 -16.83 -20.03
CA ASP A 129 13.89 -17.34 -21.10
C ASP A 129 14.54 -16.11 -21.76
N GLU A 130 15.86 -15.99 -21.71
CA GLU A 130 16.63 -14.95 -22.42
C GLU A 130 16.57 -15.10 -23.96
N GLU A 131 15.43 -15.52 -24.52
CA GLU A 131 15.20 -15.63 -25.95
C GLU A 131 14.39 -14.43 -26.46
N ASP A 132 15.02 -13.25 -26.50
CA ASP A 132 15.03 -12.37 -27.69
C ASP A 132 16.03 -11.21 -27.51
N GLY A 133 17.32 -11.55 -27.54
CA GLY A 133 18.43 -10.60 -27.57
C GLY A 133 19.04 -10.43 -28.95
N THR A 134 18.25 -10.47 -30.04
CA THR A 134 18.74 -10.08 -31.37
C THR A 134 18.54 -8.58 -31.57
N SER A 135 19.54 -7.81 -31.14
CA SER A 135 19.77 -6.46 -31.60
C SER A 135 21.26 -6.35 -31.90
N ASP A 136 21.61 -6.59 -33.16
CA ASP A 136 22.91 -6.28 -33.73
C ASP A 136 23.28 -4.83 -33.41
N GLY A 137 24.25 -4.69 -32.53
CA GLY A 137 24.86 -3.43 -32.13
C GLY A 137 26.31 -3.70 -31.81
N GLU A 138 27.11 -3.91 -32.86
CA GLU A 138 28.57 -3.87 -32.79
C GLU A 138 29.03 -2.58 -32.10
N ALA A 139 29.65 -2.73 -30.94
CA ALA A 139 30.73 -1.86 -30.50
C ALA A 139 31.67 -2.68 -29.61
N GLU A 140 32.87 -2.85 -30.14
CA GLU A 140 33.97 -3.59 -29.57
C GLU A 140 34.51 -2.96 -28.27
N ASP A 141 35.18 -3.82 -27.50
CA ASP A 141 36.37 -3.52 -26.70
C ASP A 141 36.19 -2.71 -25.41
N SER A 142 36.21 -3.42 -24.28
CA SER A 142 37.38 -3.33 -23.39
C SER A 142 37.23 -4.26 -22.19
N ASP A 143 38.20 -5.17 -22.09
CA ASP A 143 38.64 -5.80 -20.87
C ASP A 143 38.57 -4.84 -19.68
N LEU A 144 37.99 -5.29 -18.55
CA LEU A 144 38.54 -5.07 -17.21
C LEU A 144 37.78 -5.91 -16.18
N LYS A 145 38.44 -6.98 -15.76
CA LYS A 145 38.13 -7.75 -14.54
C LYS A 145 38.52 -6.92 -13.31
N PRO A 146 37.76 -6.95 -12.22
CA PRO A 146 38.33 -6.78 -10.89
C PRO A 146 38.03 -7.99 -10.01
N THR A 147 39.09 -8.75 -9.75
CA THR A 147 39.26 -9.58 -8.56
C THR A 147 39.68 -8.67 -7.39
N GLY A 148 38.93 -8.68 -6.30
CA GLY A 148 39.34 -8.06 -5.03
C GLY A 148 38.24 -8.19 -3.96
N PRO A 149 38.59 -8.44 -2.69
CA PRO A 149 37.63 -8.80 -1.65
C PRO A 149 36.93 -7.56 -1.07
N MET A 150 35.63 -7.68 -0.82
CA MET A 150 34.86 -6.66 -0.11
C MET A 150 35.20 -6.78 1.38
N ASP A 151 36.15 -5.98 1.84
CA ASP A 151 36.44 -5.78 3.25
C ASP A 151 35.23 -5.19 3.97
N ALA A 152 34.97 -5.73 5.15
CA ALA A 152 33.93 -5.30 6.08
C ALA A 152 34.18 -3.86 6.54
N VAL A 153 33.22 -2.98 6.27
CA VAL A 153 33.07 -1.70 6.99
C VAL A 153 31.80 -1.79 7.82
N VAL A 154 32.01 -2.09 9.10
CA VAL A 154 31.04 -1.92 10.17
C VAL A 154 30.82 -0.43 10.36
N GLY A 155 29.75 0.09 9.75
CA GLY A 155 29.23 1.43 10.00
C GLY A 155 28.10 1.37 11.01
N THR A 156 28.41 1.71 12.26
CA THR A 156 27.44 1.97 13.33
C THR A 156 26.46 3.07 12.88
N LEU A 157 25.19 2.71 12.66
CA LEU A 157 24.12 3.67 12.44
C LEU A 157 23.08 3.56 13.54
N GLU A 158 22.85 4.72 14.14
CA GLU A 158 22.05 4.98 15.30
C GLU A 158 20.59 4.56 15.09
N THR A 159 20.01 4.02 16.15
CA THR A 159 18.60 3.66 16.26
C THR A 159 17.72 4.87 15.98
N ARG A 160 17.31 5.03 14.72
CA ARG A 160 16.20 5.91 14.34
C ARG A 160 14.94 5.29 14.95
N THR A 161 14.42 5.91 16.00
CA THR A 161 13.11 5.58 16.57
C THR A 161 12.07 5.70 15.46
N VAL A 162 11.68 4.56 14.91
CA VAL A 162 10.50 4.44 14.05
C VAL A 162 9.33 4.83 14.95
N VAL A 163 8.75 6.00 14.73
CA VAL A 163 7.54 6.43 15.44
C VAL A 163 6.41 5.54 14.92
N SER A 164 6.28 4.35 15.50
CA SER A 164 5.15 3.48 15.24
C SER A 164 3.92 4.14 15.83
N PHE A 165 2.98 4.52 14.98
CA PHE A 165 1.66 4.93 15.44
C PHE A 165 1.01 3.76 16.17
N ASP A 166 0.67 3.96 17.44
CA ASP A 166 -0.15 2.99 18.16
C ASP A 166 -1.56 2.96 17.56
N GLU A 167 -2.22 1.82 17.71
CA GLU A 167 -3.55 1.60 17.12
C GLU A 167 -4.61 2.57 17.66
N GLY A 168 -4.43 3.06 18.89
CA GLY A 168 -5.27 4.08 19.49
C GLY A 168 -5.10 5.45 18.81
N GLU A 169 -3.87 5.83 18.46
CA GLU A 169 -3.59 7.07 17.74
C GLU A 169 -4.15 7.03 16.31
N LYS A 170 -4.04 5.90 15.60
CA LYS A 170 -4.66 5.72 14.28
C LYS A 170 -6.18 5.88 14.34
N ALA A 171 -6.82 5.28 15.34
CA ALA A 171 -8.25 5.43 15.56
C ALA A 171 -8.65 6.89 15.86
N ALA A 172 -7.83 7.62 16.61
CA ALA A 172 -8.05 9.04 16.88
C ALA A 172 -7.94 9.89 15.60
N VAL A 173 -6.96 9.60 14.74
CA VAL A 173 -6.81 10.23 13.43
C VAL A 173 -8.05 9.98 12.55
N ALA A 174 -8.51 8.73 12.46
CA ALA A 174 -9.71 8.37 11.69
C ALA A 174 -10.98 9.09 12.19
N ALA A 175 -11.17 9.16 13.51
CA ALA A 175 -12.27 9.88 14.12
C ALA A 175 -12.22 11.38 13.82
N TRP A 176 -11.03 11.97 13.84
CA TRP A 176 -10.82 13.38 13.51
C TRP A 176 -11.11 13.67 12.03
N ILE A 177 -10.59 12.86 11.09
CA ILE A 177 -10.87 12.99 9.65
C ILE A 177 -12.38 12.98 9.40
N THR A 178 -13.10 12.05 10.02
CA THR A 178 -14.55 11.92 9.88
C THR A 178 -15.29 13.14 10.46
N ALA A 179 -14.90 13.59 11.66
CA ALA A 179 -15.56 14.70 12.34
C ALA A 179 -15.40 16.03 11.61
N GLU A 180 -14.21 16.28 11.06
CA GLU A 180 -13.87 17.51 10.34
C GLU A 180 -14.21 17.45 8.84
N LYS A 181 -14.76 16.32 8.37
CA LYS A 181 -15.13 16.08 6.96
C LYS A 181 -13.95 16.27 6.00
N LEU A 182 -12.79 15.79 6.43
CA LEU A 182 -11.57 15.81 5.65
C LEU A 182 -11.55 14.62 4.69
N ASN A 183 -10.66 14.66 3.69
CA ASN A 183 -10.37 13.50 2.87
C ASN A 183 -9.56 12.45 3.67
N GLU A 184 -9.33 11.29 3.08
CA GLU A 184 -8.60 10.17 3.68
C GLU A 184 -7.16 10.51 4.13
N TYR A 185 -6.58 11.61 3.63
CA TYR A 185 -5.24 12.09 3.97
C TYR A 185 -5.25 13.22 5.02
N GLY A 186 -6.41 13.57 5.59
CA GLY A 186 -6.52 14.66 6.56
C GLY A 186 -6.45 16.07 5.96
N ASP A 187 -6.63 16.22 4.65
CA ASP A 187 -6.74 17.52 3.97
C ASP A 187 -8.21 17.85 3.64
N LYS A 188 -8.47 19.06 3.12
CA LYS A 188 -9.82 19.47 2.72
C LYS A 188 -10.38 18.52 1.64
N PRO A 189 -11.70 18.27 1.60
CA PRO A 189 -12.30 17.36 0.62
C PRO A 189 -12.17 17.83 -0.83
N THR A 190 -11.90 19.12 -1.06
CA THR A 190 -11.67 19.71 -2.39
C THR A 190 -10.20 19.72 -2.80
N THR A 191 -9.31 19.08 -2.03
CA THR A 191 -7.88 19.04 -2.34
C THR A 191 -7.65 18.08 -3.51
N VAL A 192 -6.97 18.57 -4.54
CA VAL A 192 -6.57 17.79 -5.71
C VAL A 192 -5.06 17.62 -5.65
N TYR A 193 -4.60 16.38 -5.84
CA TYR A 193 -3.18 16.05 -5.84
C TYR A 193 -2.69 15.87 -7.26
N THR A 194 -1.60 16.57 -7.59
CA THR A 194 -0.85 16.34 -8.82
C THR A 194 -0.23 14.95 -8.70
N GLY A 195 -0.71 13.97 -9.48
CA GLY A 195 -0.34 12.56 -9.34
C GLY A 195 -1.36 11.68 -8.60
N GLY A 196 -2.54 12.20 -8.23
CA GLY A 196 -3.65 11.43 -7.67
C GLY A 196 -3.62 11.25 -6.16
N THR A 197 -2.45 11.03 -5.56
CA THR A 197 -2.27 10.88 -4.10
C THR A 197 -1.08 11.72 -3.58
N PRO A 198 -1.16 12.30 -2.37
CA PRO A 198 -0.04 13.05 -1.80
C PRO A 198 1.04 12.16 -1.19
N LEU A 199 0.81 10.84 -1.15
CA LEU A 199 1.71 9.89 -0.52
C LEU A 199 2.87 9.50 -1.44
N PHE A 200 2.75 9.70 -2.74
CA PHE A 200 3.77 9.33 -3.70
C PHE A 200 4.60 10.56 -4.10
N ASP A 201 5.92 10.46 -3.93
CA ASP A 201 6.86 11.45 -4.44
C ASP A 201 7.39 11.00 -5.80
N GLU A 202 6.85 11.59 -6.87
CA GLU A 202 7.22 11.29 -8.25
C GLU A 202 8.71 11.55 -8.55
N SER A 203 9.37 12.43 -7.79
CA SER A 203 10.78 12.75 -8.01
C SER A 203 11.73 11.69 -7.46
N THR A 204 11.30 10.98 -6.42
CA THR A 204 12.10 9.94 -5.76
C THR A 204 11.59 8.53 -6.04
N GLY A 205 10.37 8.39 -6.57
CA GLY A 205 9.71 7.11 -6.77
C GLY A 205 9.32 6.42 -5.46
N THR A 206 9.32 7.15 -4.34
CA THR A 206 9.05 6.58 -3.02
C THR A 206 7.63 6.89 -2.55
N THR A 207 7.00 5.90 -1.92
CA THR A 207 5.70 6.07 -1.26
C THR A 207 5.90 6.30 0.22
N ARG A 208 5.36 7.40 0.73
CA ARG A 208 5.34 7.75 2.14
C ARG A 208 4.13 7.14 2.85
N ASN A 209 4.32 6.72 4.10
CA ASN A 209 3.20 6.27 4.93
C ASN A 209 2.16 7.39 5.16
N VAL A 210 0.87 7.04 5.11
CA VAL A 210 -0.24 8.00 5.30
C VAL A 210 -0.16 8.77 6.62
N TYR A 211 0.24 8.10 7.70
CA TYR A 211 0.31 8.71 9.01
C TYR A 211 1.50 9.65 9.14
N ASP A 212 2.62 9.34 8.49
CA ASP A 212 3.75 10.26 8.38
C ASP A 212 3.38 11.53 7.60
N TYR A 213 2.60 11.37 6.52
CA TYR A 213 2.06 12.50 5.78
C TYR A 213 1.17 13.37 6.66
N ILE A 214 0.18 12.78 7.33
CA ILE A 214 -0.74 13.48 8.24
C ILE A 214 0.03 14.24 9.33
N LEU A 215 1.03 13.62 9.97
CA LEU A 215 1.87 14.31 10.96
C LEU A 215 2.64 15.48 10.39
N SER A 216 3.15 15.37 9.16
CA SER A 216 3.88 16.48 8.56
C SER A 216 2.99 17.68 8.22
N ARG A 217 1.69 17.43 7.97
CA ARG A 217 0.70 18.47 7.67
C ARG A 217 0.06 19.05 8.94
N HIS A 218 -0.08 18.23 9.98
CA HIS A 218 -0.73 18.55 11.24
C HIS A 218 0.20 18.21 12.43
N PRO A 219 1.34 18.92 12.57
CA PRO A 219 2.33 18.63 13.61
C PRO A 219 1.80 18.89 15.03
N ASP A 220 0.73 19.69 15.15
CA ASP A 220 0.00 19.99 16.39
C ASP A 220 -0.95 18.86 16.83
N ARG A 221 -1.11 17.81 16.02
CA ARG A 221 -1.89 16.60 16.32
C ARG A 221 -3.31 16.91 16.82
N PRO A 222 -4.15 17.59 16.03
CA PRO A 222 -5.49 18.04 16.44
C PRO A 222 -6.40 16.90 16.94
N TRP A 223 -6.17 15.66 16.51
CA TRP A 223 -6.87 14.46 17.00
C TRP A 223 -6.64 14.16 18.49
N GLN A 224 -5.52 14.59 19.08
CA GLN A 224 -5.21 14.33 20.49
C GLN A 224 -6.05 15.18 21.45
N SER A 225 -6.46 16.38 21.03
CA SER A 225 -7.31 17.27 21.83
C SER A 225 -8.67 16.67 22.18
N ARG A 226 -9.16 15.71 21.39
CA ARG A 226 -10.43 15.00 21.61
C ARG A 226 -10.26 13.61 22.24
N ALA A 227 -9.12 12.93 22.04
CA ALA A 227 -8.82 11.66 22.71
C ALA A 227 -8.74 11.81 24.24
N ALA A 228 -8.24 12.97 24.72
CA ALA A 228 -8.26 13.32 26.14
C ALA A 228 -9.68 13.42 26.72
N THR A 229 -10.64 13.92 25.92
CA THR A 229 -12.04 14.04 26.34
C THR A 229 -12.68 12.65 26.52
N THR A 230 -12.48 11.72 25.58
CA THR A 230 -13.01 10.34 25.70
C THR A 230 -12.40 9.59 26.90
N THR A 231 -11.12 9.80 27.18
CA THR A 231 -10.46 9.17 28.35
C THR A 231 -10.95 9.78 29.67
N SER A 232 -11.28 11.07 29.71
CA SER A 232 -11.86 11.72 30.90
C SER A 232 -13.30 11.28 31.21
N PHE A 233 -14.07 10.89 30.19
CA PHE A 233 -15.42 10.32 30.37
C PHE A 233 -15.43 8.80 30.62
N ALA A 234 -14.36 8.08 30.26
CA ALA A 234 -14.20 6.66 30.61
C ALA A 234 -13.70 6.46 32.05
N ALA A 235 -12.88 7.38 32.57
CA ALA A 235 -12.38 7.34 33.96
C ALA A 235 -13.46 7.63 35.02
N THR A 236 -14.61 8.19 34.65
CA THR A 236 -15.76 8.39 35.56
C THR A 236 -16.70 7.20 35.63
N LYS A 237 -16.43 6.10 34.90
CA LYS A 237 -17.25 4.87 34.92
C LYS A 237 -16.56 3.66 35.57
N ALA A 238 -15.43 3.89 36.26
CA ALA A 238 -14.65 2.86 36.94
C ALA A 238 -14.70 3.00 38.48
N GLY A 239 -15.79 3.53 39.02
CA GLY A 239 -15.90 3.78 40.45
C GLY A 239 -17.33 3.86 40.94
N GLU A 240 -18.15 2.85 40.69
CA GLU A 240 -19.32 2.49 41.53
C GLU A 240 -19.93 1.20 40.96
N ASP A 241 -19.61 0.06 41.58
CA ASP A 241 -20.62 -0.89 42.05
C ASP A 241 -19.94 -2.15 42.61
N ALA A 242 -19.47 -2.01 43.84
CA ALA A 242 -19.65 -3.07 44.81
C ALA A 242 -20.76 -2.61 45.75
N THR A 243 -22.01 -2.99 45.48
CA THR A 243 -22.92 -3.69 46.41
C THR A 243 -24.40 -3.55 45.98
N LEU A 244 -24.99 -4.69 45.60
CA LEU A 244 -26.23 -5.24 46.16
C LEU A 244 -27.39 -4.25 46.39
N VAL A 245 -28.43 -4.24 45.53
CA VAL A 245 -29.87 -4.08 45.89
C VAL A 245 -30.77 -4.42 44.67
N GLN A 246 -31.44 -5.56 44.74
CA GLN A 246 -32.91 -5.74 44.62
C GLN A 246 -33.77 -4.76 43.79
N GLY A 247 -34.54 -5.30 42.84
CA GLY A 247 -35.72 -4.69 42.18
C GLY A 247 -35.46 -4.31 40.72
N SER A 248 -36.37 -4.37 39.76
CA SER A 248 -37.81 -4.66 39.71
C SER A 248 -38.15 -4.89 38.22
N VAL A 249 -39.14 -5.75 37.94
CA VAL A 249 -39.60 -6.18 36.61
C VAL A 249 -40.26 -5.05 35.76
N ALA A 250 -40.06 -3.77 36.13
CA ALA A 250 -40.74 -2.63 35.53
C ALA A 250 -40.07 -2.07 34.26
N ALA A 251 -38.79 -2.35 34.01
CA ALA A 251 -38.08 -1.78 32.85
C ALA A 251 -38.42 -2.46 31.51
N VAL A 252 -38.93 -3.69 31.53
CA VAL A 252 -39.30 -4.44 30.30
C VAL A 252 -40.70 -4.04 29.81
N LEU A 253 -41.55 -3.48 30.67
CA LEU A 253 -42.91 -3.08 30.30
C LEU A 253 -43.01 -1.68 29.67
N SER A 254 -42.02 -0.80 29.86
CA SER A 254 -42.08 0.57 29.30
C SER A 254 -41.79 0.62 27.80
N VAL A 255 -40.93 -0.27 27.29
CA VAL A 255 -40.58 -0.32 25.85
C VAL A 255 -41.73 -0.91 25.01
N LEU A 256 -42.50 -1.85 25.57
CA LEU A 256 -43.64 -2.46 24.87
C LEU A 256 -44.82 -1.49 24.68
N ILE A 257 -45.06 -0.57 25.63
CA ILE A 257 -46.16 0.40 25.55
C ILE A 257 -45.90 1.45 24.45
N VAL A 258 -44.65 1.91 24.29
CA VAL A 258 -44.31 2.91 23.26
C VAL A 258 -44.46 2.33 21.85
N VAL A 259 -44.03 1.08 21.62
CA VAL A 259 -44.18 0.41 20.31
C VAL A 259 -45.65 0.18 19.96
N LEU A 260 -46.50 -0.19 20.92
CA LEU A 260 -47.93 -0.37 20.70
C LEU A 260 -48.65 0.93 20.33
N LEU A 261 -48.32 2.06 20.97
CA LEU A 261 -48.95 3.35 20.65
C LEU A 261 -48.57 3.87 19.26
N VAL A 262 -47.30 3.69 18.86
CA VAL A 262 -46.85 4.05 17.50
C VAL A 262 -47.50 3.16 16.44
N GLY A 263 -47.64 1.86 16.71
CA GLY A 263 -48.31 0.91 15.81
C GLY A 263 -49.79 1.25 15.55
N VAL A 264 -50.54 1.62 16.61
CA VAL A 264 -51.97 1.98 16.48
C VAL A 264 -52.16 3.27 15.67
N ALA A 265 -51.28 4.26 15.82
CA ALA A 265 -51.36 5.50 15.06
C ALA A 265 -51.15 5.27 13.54
N VAL A 266 -50.20 4.43 13.16
CA VAL A 266 -49.92 4.12 11.74
C VAL A 266 -51.06 3.34 11.08
N VAL A 267 -51.71 2.42 11.81
CA VAL A 267 -52.87 1.67 11.30
C VAL A 267 -54.09 2.55 11.08
N LYS A 268 -54.37 3.50 11.99
CA LYS A 268 -55.52 4.42 11.85
C LYS A 268 -55.37 5.34 10.65
N VAL A 269 -54.17 5.90 10.43
CA VAL A 269 -53.88 6.77 9.27
C VAL A 269 -53.99 6.03 7.94
N ARG A 270 -53.64 4.74 7.88
CA ARG A 270 -53.82 3.94 6.66
C ARG A 270 -55.28 3.59 6.38
N ARG A 271 -56.13 3.46 7.41
CA ARG A 271 -57.55 3.12 7.25
C ARG A 271 -58.35 4.31 6.70
N GLU A 272 -58.11 5.52 7.18
CA GLU A 272 -58.79 6.74 6.70
C GLU A 272 -58.47 7.10 5.24
N ARG A 273 -57.32 6.70 4.70
CA ARG A 273 -57.01 6.90 3.27
C ARG A 273 -57.75 5.95 2.33
N ARG A 274 -58.30 4.84 2.82
CA ARG A 274 -58.99 3.85 1.98
C ARG A 274 -60.47 4.18 1.71
N ASP A 275 -61.09 5.00 2.55
CA ASP A 275 -62.53 5.32 2.48
C ASP A 275 -62.85 6.55 1.60
N ARG A 276 -61.88 7.07 0.83
CA ARG A 276 -62.03 8.30 0.03
C ARG A 276 -62.11 8.14 -1.49
N PHE A 277 -62.31 6.91 -1.99
CA PHE A 277 -62.61 6.69 -3.41
C PHE A 277 -64.11 6.45 -3.59
N PRO A 278 -64.90 7.47 -3.97
CA PRO A 278 -66.25 7.24 -4.47
C PRO A 278 -66.14 6.53 -5.83
N TYR A 279 -66.73 5.34 -5.89
CA TYR A 279 -66.90 4.58 -7.13
C TYR A 279 -68.02 5.23 -7.94
N ASP A 280 -67.71 5.70 -9.15
CA ASP A 280 -68.69 6.26 -10.09
C ASP A 280 -69.10 5.14 -11.07
N PRO A 281 -70.31 4.56 -10.98
CA PRO A 281 -70.72 3.50 -11.89
C PRO A 281 -71.08 4.09 -13.26
N ILE A 282 -70.23 3.83 -14.26
CA ILE A 282 -70.48 4.17 -15.65
C ILE A 282 -71.74 3.44 -16.14
N HIS A 283 -72.77 4.21 -16.49
CA HIS A 283 -73.95 3.72 -17.21
C HIS A 283 -73.58 3.34 -18.64
N SER A 284 -73.84 2.08 -18.97
CA SER A 284 -73.86 1.53 -20.32
C SER A 284 -74.96 2.15 -21.18
N ARG A 285 -74.61 2.63 -22.37
CA ARG A 285 -75.46 2.60 -23.56
C ARG A 285 -74.63 2.55 -24.82
#